data_AF-A0A177LFE1-F1
#
_entry.id   AF-A0A177LFE1-F1
#
_cell.length_a   1.000
_cell.length_b   1.000
_cell.length_c   1.000
_cell.angle_alpha   90.00
_cell.angle_beta   90.00
_cell.angle_gamma   90.00
#
_symmetry.space_group_name_H-M   'P 1'
#
loop_
_entity.id
_entity.type
_entity.pdbx_description
1 polymer ?
#
loop_
_entity_poly.entity_id
_entity_poly.type
_entity_poly.pdbx_seq_one_letter_code
_entity_poly.pdbx_strand_id
1 'polypeptide(L)' 'MVQLCNKAGVEYRGTHVFRHTHAVLLLESGASLKYVAARLGHEKITTTADYLHITEKIEKDELDKFAAHVLE' A
#
# COMPACT_ATOMS: atom_id res chain seq x y z
N MET A 1 -0.36 -13.65 17.11
CA MET A 1 0.05 -12.29 16.67
C MET A 1 0.49 -11.40 17.80
N VAL A 2 -0.30 -11.19 18.87
CA VAL A 2 0.11 -10.35 20.03
C VAL A 2 1.51 -10.69 20.56
N GLN A 3 1.80 -11.96 20.82
CA GLN A 3 3.11 -12.39 21.30
C GLN A 3 4.25 -12.14 20.29
N LEU A 4 3.96 -12.21 18.98
CA LEU A 4 4.94 -11.92 17.93
C LEU A 4 5.23 -10.40 17.88
N CYS A 5 4.19 -9.57 17.96
CA CYS A 5 4.32 -8.12 18.05
C CYS A 5 5.14 -7.70 19.27
N ASN A 6 4.84 -8.26 20.44
CA ASN A 6 5.58 -7.99 21.67
C ASN A 6 7.06 -8.38 21.55
N LYS A 7 7.36 -9.54 20.92
CA LYS A 7 8.74 -9.96 20.66
C LYS A 7 9.47 -9.06 19.66
N ALA A 8 8.75 -8.50 18.69
CA ALA A 8 9.29 -7.58 17.70
C ALA A 8 9.34 -6.12 18.18
N GLY A 9 8.90 -5.83 19.40
CA GLY A 9 8.87 -4.47 19.95
C GLY A 9 7.83 -3.55 19.29
N VAL A 10 6.79 -4.10 18.66
CA VAL A 10 5.73 -3.34 18.01
C VAL A 10 4.39 -3.53 18.72
N GLU A 11 3.58 -2.47 18.76
CA GLU A 11 2.24 -2.53 19.33
C GLU A 11 1.31 -3.35 18.43
N TYR A 12 0.54 -4.28 19.01
CA TYR A 12 -0.47 -5.02 18.27
C TYR A 12 -1.71 -4.16 18.06
N ARG A 13 -1.98 -3.79 16.80
CA ARG A 13 -3.13 -2.96 16.39
C ARG A 13 -4.23 -3.73 15.66
N GLY A 14 -4.29 -5.05 15.85
CA GLY A 14 -5.24 -5.92 15.16
C GLY A 14 -4.68 -6.56 13.89
N THR A 15 -5.28 -7.67 13.46
CA THR A 15 -4.82 -8.43 12.28
C THR A 15 -4.99 -7.66 10.97
N HIS A 16 -5.97 -6.76 10.90
CA HIS A 16 -6.25 -5.98 9.70
C HIS A 16 -5.11 -5.00 9.34
N VAL A 17 -4.39 -4.49 10.34
CA VAL A 17 -3.27 -3.55 10.11
C VAL A 17 -2.15 -4.20 9.30
N PHE A 18 -1.90 -5.51 9.47
CA PHE A 18 -0.93 -6.22 8.62
C PHE A 18 -1.37 -6.29 7.15
N ARG A 19 -2.68 -6.41 6.89
CA ARG A 19 -3.24 -6.38 5.53
C ARG A 19 -3.06 -4.99 4.91
N HIS A 20 -3.30 -3.93 5.69
CA HIS A 20 -3.01 -2.56 5.28
C HIS A 20 -1.53 -2.37 4.94
N THR A 21 -0.62 -2.74 5.84
CA THR A 21 0.82 -2.64 5.62
C THR A 21 1.26 -3.42 4.36
N HIS A 22 0.73 -4.63 4.16
CA HIS A 22 1.02 -5.41 2.96
C HIS A 22 0.57 -4.71 1.68
N ALA A 23 -0.62 -4.12 1.67
CA ALA A 23 -1.15 -3.40 0.52
C ALA A 23 -0.34 -2.15 0.18
N VAL A 24 0.01 -1.35 1.20
CA VAL A 24 0.81 -0.14 1.04
C VAL A 24 2.20 -0.46 0.49
N LEU A 25 2.88 -1.46 1.06
CA LEU A 25 4.22 -1.87 0.58
C LEU A 25 4.19 -2.35 -0.89
N LEU A 26 3.12 -3.03 -1.33
CA LEU A 26 2.98 -3.41 -2.73
C LEU A 26 2.81 -2.20 -3.65
N LEU A 27 2.01 -1.21 -3.22
CA LEU A 27 1.82 0.02 -3.98
C LEU A 27 3.12 0.85 -4.04
N GLU A 28 3.84 0.97 -2.91
CA GLU A 28 5.14 1.64 -2.83
C GLU A 28 6.26 0.94 -3.63
N SER A 29 6.10 -0.35 -3.95
CA SER A 29 7.00 -1.07 -4.85
C SER A 29 6.61 -0.92 -6.33
N GLY A 30 5.60 -0.10 -6.64
CA GLY A 30 5.12 0.16 -7.99
C GLY A 30 4.08 -0.83 -8.51
N ALA A 31 3.51 -1.70 -7.66
CA ALA A 31 2.43 -2.58 -8.10
C ALA A 31 1.16 -1.76 -8.39
N SER A 32 0.42 -2.15 -9.44
CA SER A 32 -0.81 -1.44 -9.79
C SER A 32 -1.92 -1.67 -8.75
N LEU A 33 -2.78 -0.68 -8.56
CA LEU A 33 -3.95 -0.78 -7.68
C LEU A 33 -4.83 -1.99 -8.02
N LYS A 34 -5.00 -2.28 -9.32
CA LYS A 34 -5.77 -3.42 -9.81
C LYS A 34 -5.15 -4.75 -9.37
N TYR A 35 -3.83 -4.87 -9.44
CA TYR A 35 -3.12 -6.05 -8.97
C TYR A 35 -3.29 -6.22 -7.45
N VAL A 36 -3.11 -5.16 -6.67
CA VAL A 36 -3.24 -5.20 -5.21
C VAL A 36 -4.68 -5.57 -4.81
N ALA A 37 -5.69 -5.00 -5.46
CA ALA A 37 -7.09 -5.33 -5.21
C ALA A 37 -7.39 -6.81 -5.49
N ALA A 38 -6.92 -7.35 -6.61
CA ALA A 38 -7.07 -8.77 -6.95
C ALA A 38 -6.32 -9.68 -5.96
N ARG A 39 -5.09 -9.32 -5.59
CA ARG A 39 -4.24 -10.07 -4.64
C ARG A 39 -4.88 -10.20 -3.26
N LEU A 40 -5.63 -9.18 -2.84
CA LEU A 40 -6.33 -9.12 -1.56
C LEU A 40 -7.78 -9.65 -1.64
N GLY A 41 -8.29 -9.91 -2.84
CA GLY A 41 -9.69 -10.34 -3.04
C GLY A 41 -10.69 -9.24 -2.70
N HIS A 42 -10.36 -7.97 -2.97
CA HIS A 42 -11.30 -6.87 -2.83
C HIS A 42 -12.24 -6.82 -4.03
N GLU A 43 -13.53 -7.08 -3.81
CA GLU A 43 -14.58 -6.94 -4.84
C GLU A 43 -14.74 -5.49 -5.30
N LYS A 44 -14.54 -4.53 -4.38
CA LYS A 44 -14.59 -3.11 -4.66
C LYS A 44 -13.18 -2.53 -4.67
N ILE A 45 -12.78 -1.97 -5.81
CA ILE A 45 -11.48 -1.31 -5.94
C ILE A 45 -11.34 -0.11 -4.99
N THR A 46 -12.46 0.52 -4.61
CA THR A 46 -12.51 1.63 -3.65
C THR A 46 -11.92 1.26 -2.29
N THR A 47 -12.12 0.03 -1.82
CA THR A 47 -11.50 -0.47 -0.57
C THR A 47 -9.97 -0.56 -0.65
N THR A 48 -9.42 -0.65 -1.86
CA THR A 48 -7.96 -0.61 -2.09
C THR A 48 -7.49 0.82 -2.34
N ALA A 49 -8.34 1.68 -2.92
CA ALA A 49 -8.04 3.08 -3.17
C ALA A 49 -7.81 3.86 -1.86
N ASP A 50 -8.45 3.45 -0.77
CA ASP A 50 -8.18 3.98 0.58
C ASP A 50 -6.69 3.86 0.98
N TYR A 51 -5.93 2.94 0.38
CA TYR A 51 -4.49 2.80 0.62
C TYR A 51 -3.61 3.80 -0.15
N LEU A 52 -4.13 4.40 -1.23
CA LEU A 52 -3.39 5.37 -2.04
C LEU A 52 -3.16 6.70 -1.31
N HIS A 53 -4.07 7.06 -0.40
CA HIS A 53 -3.96 8.28 0.40
C HIS A 53 -2.81 8.26 1.43
N ILE A 54 -2.08 7.15 1.54
CA ILE A 54 -1.24 6.87 2.71
C ILE A 54 0.22 7.28 2.52
N THR A 55 0.72 7.51 1.30
CA THR A 55 2.16 7.70 1.10
C THR A 55 2.52 8.84 0.15
N GLU A 56 3.20 9.85 0.67
CA GLU A 56 3.86 10.93 -0.10
C GLU A 56 4.82 10.37 -1.17
N LYS A 57 5.38 9.19 -0.91
CA LYS A 57 6.28 8.48 -1.84
C LYS A 57 5.59 8.14 -3.16
N ILE A 58 4.38 7.55 -3.12
CA ILE A 58 3.64 7.21 -4.34
C ILE A 58 3.31 8.47 -5.15
N GLU A 59 2.88 9.54 -4.47
CA GLU A 59 2.58 10.81 -5.13
C GLU A 59 3.81 11.38 -5.84
N LYS A 60 4.97 11.38 -5.16
CA LYS A 60 6.24 11.79 -5.76
C LYS A 60 6.64 10.91 -6.94
N ASP A 61 6.60 9.59 -6.78
CA ASP A 61 7.02 8.63 -7.82
C ASP A 61 6.15 8.77 -9.09
N GLU A 62 4.84 9.04 -8.94
CA GLU A 62 3.95 9.26 -10.08
C GLU A 62 4.18 10.64 -10.74
N LEU A 63 4.46 11.69 -9.96
CA LEU A 63 4.85 13.00 -10.51
C LEU A 63 6.15 12.93 -11.29
N ASP A 64 7.15 12.21 -10.78
CA ASP A 64 8.44 12.02 -11.45
C ASP A 64 8.28 11.25 -12.77
N LYS A 65 7.44 10.20 -12.79
CA LYS A 65 7.09 9.47 -14.03
C LYS A 65 6.39 10.35 -15.06
N PHE A 66 5.43 11.17 -14.61
CA PHE A 66 4.72 12.10 -15.49
C PHE A 66 5.67 13.16 -16.06
N ALA A 67 6.52 13.75 -15.22
CA ALA A 67 7.53 14.72 -15.64
C ALA A 67 8.47 14.11 -16.70
N ALA A 68 8.94 12.88 -16.49
CA ALA A 68 9.76 12.18 -17.48
C ALA A 68 9.03 11.99 -18.82
N HIS A 69 7.75 11.63 -18.80
CA HIS A 69 6.97 11.41 -20.03
C HIS A 69 6.66 12.68 -20.82
N VAL A 70 6.52 13.83 -20.14
CA VAL A 70 6.19 15.12 -20.78
C VAL A 70 7.44 15.85 -21.30
N LEU A 71 8.62 15.50 -20.78
CA LEU A 71 9.90 16.12 -21.15
C LEU A 71 10.66 15.35 -22.26
N GLU A 72 10.12 14.22 -22.73
CA GLU A 72 10.53 13.53 -23.97
C GLU A 72 9.86 14.14 -25.21
#